data_AF-A0A2N1RGB2-F1
#
_entry.id   AF-A0A2N1RGB2-F1
#
_cell.length_a   1.000
_cell.length_b   1.000
_cell.length_c   1.000
_cell.angle_alpha   90.00
_cell.angle_beta   90.00
_cell.angle_gamma   90.00
#
_symmetry.space_group_name_H-M   'P 1'
#
loop_
_entity.id
_entity.type
_entity.pdbx_description
1 polymer ?
#
loop_
_entity_poly.entity_id
_entity_poly.type
_entity_poly.pdbx_seq_one_letter_code
_entity_poly.pdbx_strand_id
1 'polypeptide(L)'
;MKSCFILRRDHGPSIYLTPFQAINTSSTWNEEEEITWFSSSALSTHEKDDALFSLYMQIDRGVDRWIQDARYIPRLLMSAAVFLVTYFFFSLAVRDPLPMVDELLISSGVSVAFAMYLTKRDKKSEMAMKRRMELKQNASRSDFELLDTLTLYEDYLTKCTYLDSIELADRLSLTGNADLPLLEIPEANKGPWQTELADLLLEHLRIKRALEYKKYHEILEIRKNKKGDEAFSARLLKLAMAKSIDLPLLAFVTAITKQ
;
A
#
# COMPACT_ATOMS: atom_id res chain seq x y z
N MET A 1 4.01 7.46 -18.71
CA MET A 1 5.14 6.74 -18.10
C MET A 1 4.89 6.63 -16.60
N LYS A 2 5.09 5.45 -16.03
CA LYS A 2 4.89 5.16 -14.61
C LYS A 2 6.22 4.68 -14.01
N SER A 3 6.74 5.44 -13.05
CA SER A 3 8.01 5.14 -12.38
C SER A 3 7.79 4.14 -11.26
N CYS A 4 8.57 3.06 -11.25
CA CYS A 4 8.67 2.13 -10.14
C CYS A 4 10.08 2.24 -9.55
N PHE A 5 10.22 2.09 -8.23
CA PHE A 5 11.51 2.20 -7.55
C PHE A 5 11.79 0.96 -6.72
N ILE A 6 13.05 0.54 -6.70
CA ILE A 6 13.55 -0.54 -5.85
C ILE A 6 14.53 0.09 -4.87
N LEU A 7 14.24 -0.07 -3.58
CA LEU A 7 15.15 0.30 -2.49
C LEU A 7 15.66 -0.96 -1.81
N ARG A 8 16.95 -1.24 -1.95
CA ARG A 8 17.61 -2.33 -1.24
C ARG A 8 17.90 -1.94 0.20
N ARG A 9 17.96 -2.95 1.06
CA ARG A 9 18.23 -2.81 2.48
C ARG A 9 19.17 -3.90 2.93
N ASP A 10 20.16 -3.54 3.74
CA ASP A 10 21.07 -4.52 4.34
C ASP A 10 20.36 -5.44 5.33
N HIS A 11 19.37 -4.87 6.05
CA HIS A 11 18.53 -5.62 6.97
C HIS A 11 17.05 -5.45 6.61
N GLY A 12 16.42 -6.57 6.25
CA GLY A 12 15.02 -6.66 5.86
C GLY A 12 14.81 -6.86 4.36
N PRO A 13 13.56 -7.07 3.92
CA PRO A 13 13.26 -7.23 2.50
C PRO A 13 13.42 -5.90 1.76
N SER A 14 13.85 -5.99 0.50
CA SER A 14 13.85 -4.86 -0.43
C SER A 14 12.45 -4.26 -0.56
N ILE A 15 12.38 -2.94 -0.66
CA ILE A 15 11.14 -2.20 -0.77
C ILE A 15 10.88 -1.93 -2.25
N TYR A 16 9.85 -2.57 -2.79
CA TYR A 16 9.35 -2.31 -4.14
C TYR A 16 8.24 -1.26 -4.06
N LEU A 17 8.49 -0.11 -4.66
CA LEU A 17 7.58 1.03 -4.75
C LEU A 17 7.01 1.12 -6.15
N THR A 18 5.70 1.17 -6.27
CA THR A 18 5.01 1.21 -7.56
C THR A 18 3.70 1.98 -7.41
N PRO A 19 3.22 2.63 -8.49
CA PRO A 19 1.94 3.33 -8.49
C PRO A 19 0.74 2.37 -8.39
N PHE A 20 0.96 1.09 -8.69
CA PHE A 20 -0.08 0.05 -8.65
C PHE A 20 -0.45 -0.40 -7.23
N GLN A 21 0.25 0.10 -6.20
CA GLN A 21 -0.09 -0.18 -4.80
C GLN A 21 -1.40 0.47 -4.38
N ALA A 22 -1.68 1.66 -4.90
CA ALA A 22 -2.89 2.40 -4.59
C ALA A 22 -4.09 1.83 -5.37
N ILE A 23 -4.74 0.81 -4.79
CA ILE A 23 -5.88 0.08 -5.37
C ILE A 23 -7.02 1.05 -5.80
N ASN A 24 -7.19 2.18 -5.11
CA ASN A 24 -8.19 3.20 -5.43
C ASN A 24 -7.99 3.87 -6.80
N THR A 25 -6.78 3.81 -7.36
CA THR A 25 -6.44 4.36 -8.68
C THR A 25 -6.60 3.34 -9.80
N SER A 26 -7.08 2.13 -9.52
CA SER A 26 -7.20 1.04 -10.51
C SER A 26 -8.07 1.37 -11.72
N SER A 27 -9.02 2.30 -11.59
CA SER A 27 -9.84 2.80 -12.69
C SER A 27 -9.06 3.64 -13.70
N THR A 28 -7.98 4.31 -13.29
CA THR A 28 -7.17 5.19 -14.13
C THR A 28 -5.97 4.51 -14.75
N TRP A 29 -5.75 3.22 -14.47
CA TRP A 29 -4.61 2.49 -15.04
C TRP A 29 -4.81 2.25 -16.52
N ASN A 30 -3.84 2.71 -17.31
CA ASN A 30 -3.79 2.49 -18.74
C ASN A 30 -2.87 1.30 -19.07
N GLU A 31 -3.28 0.49 -20.03
CA GLU A 31 -2.55 -0.69 -20.49
C GLU A 31 -1.39 -0.32 -21.44
N GLU A 32 -1.41 0.88 -22.01
CA GLU A 32 -0.40 1.40 -22.94
C GLU A 32 0.68 2.25 -22.26
N GLU A 33 0.53 2.56 -20.96
CA GLU A 33 1.51 3.37 -20.25
C GLU A 33 2.79 2.57 -19.99
N GLU A 34 3.92 3.06 -20.49
CA GLU A 34 5.24 2.48 -20.23
C GLU A 34 5.57 2.49 -18.73
N ILE A 35 6.10 1.36 -18.24
CA ILE A 35 6.50 1.15 -16.86
C ILE A 35 8.02 0.99 -16.82
N THR A 36 8.69 1.82 -16.02
CA THR A 36 10.14 1.79 -15.87
C THR A 36 10.50 1.56 -14.41
N TRP A 37 11.40 0.61 -14.16
CA TRP A 37 11.95 0.33 -12.84
C TRP A 37 13.30 1.01 -12.66
N PHE A 38 13.41 1.83 -11.63
CA PHE A 38 14.65 2.46 -11.22
C PHE A 38 15.30 1.69 -10.06
N SER A 39 16.58 1.35 -10.23
CA SER A 39 17.41 0.74 -9.19
C SER A 39 18.76 1.45 -9.05
N SER A 40 19.35 1.39 -7.86
CA SER A 40 20.68 1.98 -7.58
C SER A 40 21.82 1.33 -8.36
N SER A 41 21.68 0.04 -8.68
CA SER A 41 22.69 -0.74 -9.38
C SER A 41 22.06 -1.89 -10.17
N ALA A 42 22.88 -2.63 -10.91
CA ALA A 42 22.41 -3.72 -11.76
C ALA A 42 21.66 -4.77 -10.92
N LEU A 43 20.46 -5.11 -11.38
CA LEU A 43 19.59 -6.09 -10.73
C LEU A 43 19.96 -7.50 -11.18
N SER A 44 20.05 -8.41 -10.21
CA SER A 44 20.10 -9.84 -10.48
C SER A 44 18.79 -10.35 -11.08
N THR A 45 18.81 -11.50 -11.74
CA THR A 45 17.58 -12.12 -12.29
C THR A 45 16.52 -12.31 -11.21
N HIS A 46 16.92 -12.76 -10.01
CA HIS A 46 16.01 -12.98 -8.89
C HIS A 46 15.32 -11.68 -8.45
N GLU A 47 16.04 -10.57 -8.37
CA GLU A 47 15.46 -9.29 -7.95
C GLU A 47 14.50 -8.71 -8.99
N LYS A 48 14.77 -8.94 -10.29
CA LYS A 48 13.83 -8.60 -11.36
C LYS A 48 12.56 -9.42 -11.27
N ASP A 49 12.69 -10.72 -11.02
CA ASP A 49 11.55 -11.62 -10.85
C ASP A 49 10.71 -11.22 -9.63
N ASP A 50 11.35 -10.86 -8.50
CA ASP A 50 10.65 -10.38 -7.30
C ASP A 50 9.91 -9.05 -7.55
N ALA A 51 10.54 -8.13 -8.29
CA ALA A 51 9.92 -6.85 -8.65
C ALA A 51 8.67 -7.06 -9.52
N LEU A 52 8.80 -7.88 -10.57
CA LEU A 52 7.69 -8.24 -11.45
C LEU A 52 6.58 -8.98 -10.70
N PHE A 53 6.94 -9.92 -9.83
CA PHE A 53 5.98 -10.65 -9.00
C PHE A 53 5.20 -9.70 -8.08
N SER A 54 5.90 -8.79 -7.41
CA SER A 54 5.28 -7.76 -6.56
C SER A 54 4.29 -6.89 -7.35
N LEU A 55 4.66 -6.49 -8.57
CA LEU A 55 3.82 -5.71 -9.47
C LEU A 55 2.60 -6.51 -9.95
N TYR A 56 2.77 -7.77 -10.35
CA TYR A 56 1.67 -8.65 -10.74
C TYR A 56 0.65 -8.85 -9.62
N MET A 57 1.11 -9.05 -8.39
CA MET A 57 0.25 -9.18 -7.22
C MET A 57 -0.56 -7.91 -6.94
N GLN A 58 0.01 -6.74 -7.21
CA GLN A 58 -0.68 -5.46 -7.04
C GLN A 58 -1.68 -5.19 -8.16
N ILE A 59 -1.31 -5.48 -9.41
CA ILE A 59 -2.21 -5.48 -10.56
C ILE A 59 -3.42 -6.38 -10.28
N ASP A 60 -3.18 -7.59 -9.77
CA ASP A 60 -4.24 -8.53 -9.45
C ASP A 60 -5.24 -7.97 -8.44
N ARG A 61 -4.75 -7.34 -7.37
CA ARG A 61 -5.62 -6.70 -6.37
C ARG A 61 -6.35 -5.48 -6.92
N GLY A 62 -5.69 -4.68 -7.75
CA GLY A 62 -6.27 -3.52 -8.41
C GLY A 62 -7.40 -3.90 -9.36
N VAL A 63 -7.21 -4.89 -10.22
CA VAL A 63 -8.24 -5.38 -11.14
C VAL A 63 -9.43 -5.97 -10.38
N ASP A 64 -9.16 -6.72 -9.30
CA ASP A 64 -10.21 -7.24 -8.41
C ASP A 64 -11.07 -6.12 -7.81
N ARG A 65 -10.46 -5.00 -7.40
CA ARG A 65 -11.20 -3.84 -6.88
C ARG A 65 -11.96 -3.13 -8.00
N TRP A 66 -11.32 -2.90 -9.13
CA TRP A 66 -11.92 -2.25 -10.29
C TRP A 66 -13.19 -2.96 -10.74
N ILE A 67 -13.17 -4.29 -10.89
CA ILE A 67 -14.37 -5.04 -11.29
C ILE A 67 -15.45 -5.03 -10.22
N GLN A 68 -15.05 -5.00 -8.94
CA GLN A 68 -15.99 -4.87 -7.83
C GLN A 68 -16.72 -3.52 -7.83
N ASP A 69 -16.03 -2.44 -8.19
CA ASP A 69 -16.60 -1.10 -8.34
C ASP A 69 -17.47 -0.99 -9.59
N ALA A 70 -16.96 -1.43 -10.74
CA ALA A 70 -17.69 -1.40 -12.01
C ALA A 70 -19.01 -2.17 -11.94
N ARG A 71 -19.06 -3.29 -11.20
CA ARG A 71 -20.25 -4.12 -11.03
C ARG A 71 -21.00 -3.89 -9.71
N TYR A 72 -20.66 -2.84 -8.97
CA TYR A 72 -21.29 -2.57 -7.68
C TYR A 72 -22.81 -2.34 -7.82
N ILE A 73 -23.22 -1.39 -8.67
CA ILE A 73 -24.63 -1.03 -8.89
C ILE A 73 -25.47 -2.24 -9.36
N PRO A 74 -25.11 -2.96 -10.44
CA PRO A 74 -25.92 -4.09 -10.88
C PRO A 74 -26.00 -5.20 -9.83
N ARG A 75 -24.91 -5.47 -9.10
CA ARG A 75 -24.90 -6.44 -8.01
C ARG A 75 -25.84 -6.02 -6.87
N LEU A 76 -25.81 -4.75 -6.47
CA LEU A 76 -26.69 -4.21 -5.45
C LEU A 76 -28.17 -4.37 -5.83
N LEU A 77 -28.54 -4.03 -7.07
CA LEU A 77 -29.90 -4.17 -7.57
C LEU A 77 -30.39 -5.63 -7.59
N MET A 78 -29.55 -6.56 -8.06
CA MET A 78 -29.90 -7.99 -8.05
C MET A 78 -30.03 -8.53 -6.62
N SER A 79 -29.16 -8.13 -5.70
CA SER A 79 -29.26 -8.51 -4.28
C SER A 79 -30.51 -7.95 -3.62
N ALA A 80 -30.90 -6.72 -3.93
CA ALA A 80 -32.15 -6.13 -3.45
C ALA A 80 -33.37 -6.85 -4.02
N ALA A 81 -33.34 -7.23 -5.30
CA ALA A 81 -34.41 -8.03 -5.90
C ALA A 81 -34.55 -9.40 -5.24
N VAL A 82 -33.44 -10.12 -5.01
CA VAL A 82 -33.43 -11.41 -4.30
C VAL A 82 -33.98 -11.26 -2.88
N PHE A 83 -33.59 -10.19 -2.17
CA PHE A 83 -34.13 -9.87 -0.86
C PHE A 83 -35.66 -9.73 -0.92
N LEU A 84 -36.19 -8.89 -1.81
CA LEU A 84 -37.62 -8.64 -1.94
C LEU A 84 -38.39 -9.92 -2.29
N VAL A 85 -37.90 -10.70 -3.26
CA VAL A 85 -38.54 -11.96 -3.66
C VAL A 85 -38.57 -12.94 -2.49
N THR A 86 -37.47 -13.06 -1.75
CA THR A 86 -37.36 -13.98 -0.62
C THR A 86 -38.25 -13.52 0.53
N TYR A 87 -38.25 -12.23 0.84
CA TYR A 87 -39.09 -11.63 1.87
C TYR A 87 -40.58 -11.82 1.55
N PHE A 88 -41.03 -11.46 0.35
CA PHE A 88 -42.44 -11.64 -0.03
C PHE A 88 -42.84 -13.11 -0.10
N PHE A 89 -41.92 -14.00 -0.50
CA PHE A 89 -42.19 -15.44 -0.47
C PHE A 89 -42.48 -15.92 0.96
N PHE A 90 -41.63 -15.57 1.93
CA PHE A 90 -41.86 -15.94 3.33
C PHE A 90 -43.10 -15.26 3.91
N SER A 91 -43.30 -13.97 3.61
CA SER A 91 -44.42 -13.19 4.15
C SER A 91 -45.79 -13.59 3.58
N LEU A 92 -45.88 -14.00 2.31
CA LEU A 92 -47.15 -14.30 1.63
C LEU A 92 -47.43 -15.80 1.45
N ALA A 93 -46.40 -16.61 1.20
CA ALA A 93 -46.59 -18.03 0.86
C ALA A 93 -46.52 -18.95 2.08
N VAL A 94 -45.77 -18.57 3.12
CA VAL A 94 -45.71 -19.34 4.37
C VAL A 94 -46.84 -18.87 5.27
N ARG A 95 -47.87 -19.72 5.42
CA ARG A 95 -49.09 -19.41 6.17
C ARG A 95 -48.91 -19.37 7.69
N ASP A 96 -47.84 -19.97 8.18
CA ASP A 96 -47.49 -19.89 9.60
C ASP A 96 -46.75 -18.57 9.84
N PRO A 97 -47.28 -17.66 10.68
CA PRO A 97 -46.63 -16.39 10.95
C PRO A 97 -45.33 -16.67 11.71
N LEU A 98 -44.22 -16.73 10.98
CA LEU A 98 -42.93 -16.53 11.60
C LEU A 98 -42.89 -15.09 12.14
N PRO A 99 -42.25 -14.84 13.28
CA PRO A 99 -41.99 -13.48 13.71
C PRO A 99 -41.37 -12.70 12.55
N MET A 100 -41.86 -11.49 12.25
CA MET A 100 -41.36 -10.64 11.17
C MET A 100 -39.82 -10.50 11.17
N VAL A 101 -39.22 -10.60 12.36
CA VAL A 101 -37.76 -10.60 12.57
C VAL A 101 -37.08 -11.78 11.85
N ASP A 102 -37.64 -12.98 11.90
CA ASP A 102 -37.04 -14.18 11.30
C ASP A 102 -37.08 -14.10 9.77
N GLU A 103 -38.16 -13.59 9.19
CA GLU A 103 -38.29 -13.38 7.74
C GLU A 103 -37.26 -12.36 7.23
N LEU A 104 -37.08 -11.26 7.96
CA LEU A 104 -36.07 -10.24 7.65
C LEU A 104 -34.65 -10.80 7.76
N LEU A 105 -34.37 -11.63 8.77
CA LEU A 105 -33.06 -12.25 8.94
C LEU A 105 -32.76 -13.24 7.81
N ILE A 106 -33.72 -14.11 7.45
CA ILE A 106 -33.54 -15.10 6.38
C ILE A 106 -33.36 -14.41 5.04
N SER A 107 -34.24 -13.46 4.68
CA SER A 107 -34.14 -12.71 3.42
C SER A 107 -32.84 -11.90 3.31
N SER A 108 -32.40 -11.27 4.40
CA SER A 108 -31.10 -10.59 4.47
C SER A 108 -29.94 -11.57 4.28
N GLY A 109 -29.98 -12.71 4.97
CA GLY A 109 -28.96 -13.75 4.85
C GLY A 109 -28.83 -14.30 3.43
N VAL A 110 -29.96 -14.59 2.77
CA VAL A 110 -30.00 -15.04 1.37
C VAL A 110 -29.44 -13.97 0.42
N SER A 111 -29.83 -12.70 0.61
CA SER A 111 -29.34 -11.59 -0.20
C SER A 111 -27.82 -11.37 -0.07
N VAL A 112 -27.29 -11.45 1.16
CA VAL A 112 -25.85 -11.35 1.42
C VAL A 112 -25.10 -12.53 0.82
N ALA A 113 -25.58 -13.77 1.00
CA ALA A 113 -24.98 -14.96 0.39
C ALA A 113 -24.94 -14.84 -1.14
N PHE A 114 -26.02 -14.36 -1.73
CA PHE A 114 -26.10 -14.09 -3.17
C PHE A 114 -25.12 -12.99 -3.62
N ALA A 115 -24.99 -11.89 -2.86
CA ALA A 115 -24.00 -10.84 -3.14
C ALA A 115 -22.56 -11.36 -3.09
N MET A 116 -22.24 -12.23 -2.12
CA MET A 116 -20.93 -12.87 -2.01
C MET A 116 -20.66 -13.81 -3.18
N TYR A 117 -21.66 -14.58 -3.61
CA TYR A 117 -21.56 -15.44 -4.80
C TYR A 117 -21.28 -14.61 -6.07
N LEU A 118 -22.04 -13.54 -6.30
CA LEU A 118 -21.81 -12.64 -7.44
C LEU A 118 -20.43 -12.01 -7.40
N THR A 119 -19.95 -11.58 -6.23
CA THR A 119 -18.61 -11.01 -6.07
C THR A 119 -17.51 -12.00 -6.50
N LYS A 120 -17.63 -13.29 -6.13
CA LYS A 120 -16.68 -14.33 -6.56
C LYS A 120 -16.76 -14.58 -8.07
N ARG A 121 -17.96 -14.55 -8.65
CA ARG A 121 -18.18 -14.71 -10.09
C ARG A 121 -17.60 -13.53 -10.88
N ASP A 122 -17.81 -12.30 -10.42
CA ASP A 122 -17.36 -11.07 -11.09
C ASP A 122 -15.83 -11.03 -11.20
N LYS A 123 -15.11 -11.41 -10.14
CA LYS A 123 -13.64 -11.52 -10.14
C LYS A 123 -13.09 -12.51 -11.17
N LYS A 124 -13.88 -13.52 -11.54
CA LYS A 124 -13.54 -14.53 -12.54
C LYS A 124 -14.13 -14.23 -13.93
N SER A 125 -14.71 -13.04 -14.11
CA SER A 125 -15.28 -12.66 -15.39
C SER A 125 -14.19 -12.52 -16.45
N GLU A 126 -14.55 -12.81 -17.71
CA GLU A 126 -13.65 -12.68 -18.87
C GLU A 126 -13.08 -11.26 -18.98
N MET A 127 -13.87 -10.23 -18.66
CA MET A 127 -13.39 -8.84 -18.65
C MET A 127 -12.28 -8.61 -17.62
N ALA A 128 -12.44 -9.13 -16.39
CA ALA A 128 -11.41 -9.02 -15.36
C ALA A 128 -10.15 -9.81 -15.76
N MET A 129 -10.33 -11.01 -16.34
CA MET A 129 -9.22 -11.83 -16.81
C MET A 129 -8.45 -11.17 -17.97
N LYS A 130 -9.16 -10.60 -18.94
CA LYS A 130 -8.59 -9.87 -20.07
C LYS A 130 -7.75 -8.67 -19.58
N ARG A 131 -8.34 -7.78 -18.77
CA ARG A 131 -7.64 -6.60 -18.25
C ARG A 131 -6.43 -6.95 -17.38
N ARG A 132 -6.54 -8.02 -16.58
CA ARG A 132 -5.42 -8.56 -15.80
C ARG A 132 -4.29 -9.04 -16.71
N MET A 133 -4.61 -9.70 -17.82
CA MET A 133 -3.63 -10.17 -18.79
C MET A 133 -2.96 -9.01 -19.54
N GLU A 134 -3.72 -8.01 -19.98
CA GLU A 134 -3.21 -6.81 -20.67
C GLU A 134 -2.24 -6.02 -19.78
N LEU A 135 -2.62 -5.73 -18.53
CA LEU A 135 -1.75 -5.04 -17.58
C LEU A 135 -0.50 -5.84 -17.22
N LYS A 136 -0.61 -7.17 -17.06
CA LYS A 136 0.56 -8.03 -16.79
C LYS A 136 1.48 -8.13 -17.99
N GLN A 137 0.93 -8.19 -19.20
CA GLN A 137 1.73 -8.19 -20.42
C GLN A 137 2.49 -6.86 -20.56
N ASN A 138 1.85 -5.73 -20.26
CA ASN A 138 2.54 -4.45 -20.22
C ASN A 138 3.63 -4.41 -19.14
N ALA A 139 3.32 -4.86 -17.92
CA ALA A 139 4.30 -4.98 -16.84
C ALA A 139 5.49 -5.90 -17.18
N SER A 140 5.28 -6.94 -18.00
CA SER A 140 6.38 -7.82 -18.46
C SER A 140 7.32 -7.16 -19.46
N ARG A 141 6.86 -6.09 -20.13
CA ARG A 141 7.65 -5.27 -21.06
C ARG A 141 8.37 -4.12 -20.35
N SER A 142 8.34 -4.06 -19.02
CA SER A 142 8.95 -2.98 -18.27
C SER A 142 10.46 -2.94 -18.44
N ASP A 143 11.01 -1.75 -18.62
CA ASP A 143 12.45 -1.52 -18.65
C ASP A 143 13.02 -1.35 -17.24
N PHE A 144 14.31 -1.65 -17.10
CA PHE A 144 15.05 -1.47 -15.85
C PHE A 144 16.20 -0.49 -16.11
N GLU A 145 16.10 0.67 -15.49
CA GLU A 145 17.07 1.76 -15.62
C GLU A 145 17.84 1.97 -14.32
N LEU A 146 19.10 2.36 -14.48
CA LEU A 146 19.97 2.68 -13.36
C LEU A 146 19.79 4.12 -12.95
N LEU A 147 19.59 4.33 -11.66
CA LEU A 147 19.48 5.65 -11.05
C LEU A 147 20.44 5.70 -9.86
N ASP A 148 21.68 6.11 -10.13
CA ASP A 148 22.78 6.12 -9.16
C ASP A 148 22.46 6.90 -7.88
N THR A 149 21.57 7.89 -7.97
CA THR A 149 21.12 8.72 -6.85
C THR A 149 20.31 7.93 -5.81
N LEU A 150 19.71 6.79 -6.17
CA LEU A 150 19.04 5.89 -5.21
C LEU A 150 20.02 5.30 -4.20
N THR A 151 21.30 5.15 -4.58
CA THR A 151 22.34 4.66 -3.66
C THR A 151 22.45 5.54 -2.42
N LEU A 152 22.25 6.86 -2.55
CA LEU A 152 22.28 7.78 -1.41
C LEU A 152 21.14 7.52 -0.40
N TYR A 153 19.97 7.08 -0.89
CA TYR A 153 18.86 6.69 -0.04
C TYR A 153 19.08 5.33 0.62
N GLU A 154 19.65 4.38 -0.11
CA GLU A 154 20.03 3.08 0.43
C GLU A 154 21.12 3.24 1.50
N ASP A 155 22.16 4.04 1.25
CA ASP A 155 23.20 4.39 2.21
C ASP A 155 22.61 5.07 3.45
N TYR A 156 21.61 5.94 3.28
CA TYR A 156 20.92 6.56 4.41
C TYR A 156 20.18 5.52 5.27
N LEU A 157 19.45 4.59 4.63
CA LEU A 157 18.76 3.49 5.30
C LEU A 157 19.77 2.60 6.05
N THR A 158 20.90 2.29 5.41
CA THR A 158 22.01 1.54 6.00
C THR A 158 22.59 2.26 7.21
N LYS A 159 22.93 3.55 7.09
CA LYS A 159 23.42 4.37 8.21
C LYS A 159 22.44 4.36 9.38
N CYS A 160 21.14 4.55 9.12
CA CYS A 160 20.12 4.50 10.16
C CYS A 160 20.00 3.12 10.79
N THR A 161 20.24 2.05 10.04
CA THR A 161 20.16 0.69 10.57
C THR A 161 21.33 0.36 11.52
N TYR A 162 22.50 0.96 11.29
CA TYR A 162 23.65 0.80 12.18
C TYR A 162 23.62 1.70 13.43
N LEU A 163 22.68 2.66 13.53
CA LEU A 163 22.46 3.43 14.75
C LEU A 163 21.75 2.60 15.80
N ASP A 164 22.04 2.87 17.07
CA ASP A 164 21.32 2.22 18.18
C ASP A 164 19.83 2.59 18.14
N SER A 165 18.97 1.63 18.46
CA SER A 165 17.51 1.82 18.45
C SER A 165 17.06 2.87 19.47
N ILE A 166 17.79 3.00 20.58
CA ILE A 166 17.56 4.06 21.58
C ILE A 166 17.85 5.42 20.96
N GLU A 167 19.06 5.56 20.41
CA GLU A 167 19.52 6.80 19.80
C GLU A 167 18.62 7.23 18.65
N LEU A 168 18.16 6.31 17.81
CA LEU A 168 17.28 6.61 16.68
C LEU A 168 15.88 7.03 17.14
N ALA A 169 15.33 6.41 18.18
CA ALA A 169 14.06 6.82 18.79
C ALA A 169 14.16 8.23 19.41
N ASP A 170 15.27 8.53 20.08
CA ASP A 170 15.53 9.86 20.66
C ASP A 170 15.69 10.94 19.59
N ARG A 171 16.45 10.64 18.52
CA ARG A 171 16.60 11.53 17.36
C ARG A 171 15.27 11.77 16.65
N LEU A 172 14.38 10.78 16.58
CA LEU A 172 13.04 10.93 15.99
C LEU A 172 12.11 11.83 16.82
N SER A 173 12.23 11.77 18.14
CA SER A 173 11.36 12.44 19.10
C SER A 173 11.89 13.78 19.63
N LEU A 174 13.06 14.24 19.14
CA LEU A 174 13.73 15.47 19.56
C LEU A 174 14.14 15.50 21.06
N THR A 175 14.40 14.33 21.65
CA THR A 175 14.82 14.20 23.06
C THR A 175 16.34 14.09 23.20
N GLY A 176 17.03 13.66 22.13
CA GLY A 176 18.48 13.50 22.10
C GLY A 176 19.25 14.78 21.74
N ASN A 177 20.57 14.74 21.95
CA ASN A 177 21.49 15.86 21.65
C ASN A 177 21.83 15.99 20.15
N ALA A 178 21.40 15.05 19.32
CA ALA A 178 21.72 14.99 17.90
C ALA A 178 20.44 14.97 17.06
N ASP A 179 20.50 15.59 15.89
CA ASP A 179 19.46 15.47 14.87
C ASP A 179 19.55 14.12 14.12
N LEU A 180 18.53 13.83 13.31
CA LEU A 180 18.60 12.74 12.35
C LEU A 180 19.82 12.92 11.43
N PRO A 181 20.39 11.82 10.91
CA PRO A 181 21.41 11.90 9.87
C PRO A 181 20.94 12.82 8.74
N LEU A 182 21.84 13.61 8.17
CA LEU A 182 21.50 14.47 7.05
C LEU A 182 21.44 13.62 5.78
N LEU A 183 20.33 13.75 5.06
CA LEU A 183 20.19 13.22 3.71
C LEU A 183 20.64 14.30 2.73
N GLU A 184 21.93 14.31 2.43
CA GLU A 184 22.52 15.27 1.49
C GLU A 184 22.38 14.75 0.06
N ILE A 185 21.52 15.41 -0.72
CA ILE A 185 21.41 15.14 -2.15
C ILE A 185 22.01 16.34 -2.89
N PRO A 186 23.04 16.13 -3.73
CA PRO A 186 23.59 17.16 -4.58
C PRO A 186 22.47 17.82 -5.41
N GLU A 187 22.44 19.15 -5.50
CA GLU A 187 21.37 19.86 -6.23
C GLU A 187 21.28 19.45 -7.71
N ALA A 188 22.41 19.06 -8.30
CA ALA A 188 22.48 18.52 -9.66
C ALA A 188 21.68 17.22 -9.87
N ASN A 189 21.37 16.51 -8.78
CA ASN A 189 20.70 15.21 -8.76
C ASN A 189 19.26 15.28 -8.23
N LYS A 190 18.79 16.49 -7.88
CA LYS A 190 17.40 16.71 -7.48
C LYS A 190 16.50 16.75 -8.71
N GLY A 191 15.37 16.07 -8.64
CA GLY A 191 14.42 15.98 -9.75
C GLY A 191 13.01 15.63 -9.30
N PRO A 192 12.02 15.73 -10.19
CA PRO A 192 10.61 15.46 -9.87
C PRO A 192 10.36 14.02 -9.38
N TRP A 193 11.23 13.08 -9.78
CA TRP A 193 11.20 11.69 -9.34
C TRP A 193 11.35 11.52 -7.81
N GLN A 194 11.93 12.49 -7.09
CA GLN A 194 12.06 12.43 -5.63
C GLN A 194 10.72 12.59 -4.93
N THR A 195 9.92 13.55 -5.40
CA THR A 195 8.55 13.74 -4.89
C THR A 195 7.69 12.52 -5.20
N GLU A 196 7.82 11.95 -6.41
CA GLU A 196 7.14 10.71 -6.76
C GLU A 196 7.56 9.54 -5.86
N LEU A 197 8.86 9.38 -5.59
CA LEU A 197 9.36 8.33 -4.68
C LEU A 197 8.83 8.51 -3.26
N ALA A 198 8.85 9.75 -2.74
CA ALA A 198 8.34 10.06 -1.40
C ALA A 198 6.84 9.76 -1.29
N ASP A 199 6.04 10.14 -2.28
CA ASP A 199 4.61 9.87 -2.33
C ASP A 199 4.32 8.36 -2.39
N LEU A 200 5.04 7.63 -3.26
CA LEU A 200 4.92 6.18 -3.35
C LEU A 200 5.34 5.47 -2.06
N LEU A 201 6.35 5.98 -1.36
CA LEU A 201 6.80 5.45 -0.08
C LEU A 201 5.77 5.69 1.03
N LEU A 202 5.16 6.88 1.07
CA LEU A 202 4.09 7.18 2.01
C LEU A 202 2.86 6.30 1.76
N GLU A 203 2.48 6.11 0.50
CA GLU A 203 1.40 5.18 0.12
C GLU A 203 1.74 3.73 0.49
N HIS A 204 2.98 3.30 0.26
CA HIS A 204 3.45 2.00 0.69
C HIS A 204 3.29 1.79 2.21
N LEU A 205 3.68 2.78 3.01
CA LEU A 205 3.49 2.74 4.46
C LEU A 205 2.02 2.71 4.82
N ARG A 206 1.20 3.57 4.23
CA ARG A 206 -0.25 3.65 4.50
C ARG A 206 -0.94 2.31 4.28
N ILE A 207 -0.56 1.57 3.22
CA ILE A 207 -1.22 0.34 2.81
C ILE A 207 -0.65 -0.89 3.53
N LYS A 208 0.68 -1.02 3.62
CA LYS A 208 1.32 -2.24 4.16
C LYS A 208 1.73 -2.13 5.63
N ARG A 209 1.92 -0.91 6.15
CA ARG A 209 2.55 -0.60 7.45
C ARG A 209 1.81 0.54 8.16
N ALA A 210 0.52 0.32 8.38
CA ALA A 210 -0.40 1.36 8.89
C ALA A 210 0.01 1.91 10.28
N LEU A 211 0.65 1.08 11.11
CA LEU A 211 1.17 1.52 12.41
C LEU A 211 2.31 2.52 12.24
N GLU A 212 3.28 2.23 11.37
CA GLU A 212 4.38 3.13 11.04
C GLU A 212 3.87 4.42 10.40
N TYR A 213 2.88 4.34 9.50
CA TYR A 213 2.25 5.53 8.93
C TYR A 213 1.61 6.43 9.99
N LYS A 214 0.93 5.85 11.00
CA LYS A 214 0.40 6.61 12.13
C LYS A 214 1.51 7.26 12.97
N LYS A 215 2.59 6.52 13.24
CA LYS A 215 3.73 7.04 14.01
C LYS A 215 4.51 8.13 13.27
N TYR A 216 4.61 8.04 11.95
CA TYR A 216 5.15 9.09 11.11
C TYR A 216 4.41 10.43 11.31
N HIS A 217 3.08 10.42 11.32
CA HIS A 217 2.29 11.65 11.59
C HIS A 217 2.51 12.18 13.01
N GLU A 218 2.55 11.31 14.02
CA GLU A 218 2.88 11.71 15.40
C GLU A 218 4.30 12.36 15.47
N ILE A 219 5.28 11.83 14.74
CA ILE A 219 6.63 12.41 14.65
C ILE A 219 6.61 13.79 13.99
N LEU A 220 5.84 13.97 12.90
CA LEU A 220 5.72 15.27 12.25
C LEU A 220 5.14 16.34 13.18
N GLU A 221 4.12 15.99 13.96
CA GLU A 221 3.52 16.91 14.94
C GLU A 221 4.52 17.32 16.02
N ILE A 222 5.26 16.36 16.58
CA ILE A 222 6.31 16.61 17.58
C ILE A 222 7.39 17.54 17.00
N ARG A 223 7.84 17.26 15.77
CA ARG A 223 8.85 18.07 15.09
C ARG A 223 8.37 19.47 14.74
N LYS A 224 7.11 19.63 14.35
CA LYS A 224 6.49 20.93 14.09
C LYS A 224 6.40 21.77 15.37
N ASN A 225 6.10 21.13 16.49
CA ASN A 225 5.99 21.77 17.79
C ASN A 225 7.36 22.03 18.46
N LYS A 226 8.46 21.49 17.90
CA LYS A 226 9.84 21.62 18.40
C LYS A 226 10.00 21.29 19.88
N LYS A 227 9.12 20.44 20.43
CA LYS A 227 9.11 20.06 21.83
C LYS A 227 9.38 18.56 21.91
N GLY A 228 10.50 18.19 22.51
CA GLY A 228 10.86 16.80 22.71
C GLY A 228 9.84 16.06 23.57
N ASP A 229 9.59 14.80 23.25
CA ASP A 229 8.69 13.92 24.01
C ASP A 229 9.40 12.59 24.37
N GLU A 230 9.93 12.52 25.59
CA GLU A 230 10.60 11.33 26.14
C GLU A 230 9.66 10.12 26.24
N ALA A 231 8.39 10.36 26.58
CA ALA A 231 7.39 9.29 26.63
C ALA A 231 7.09 8.74 25.23
N PHE A 232 7.19 9.57 24.19
CA PHE A 232 7.11 9.11 22.80
C PHE A 232 8.36 8.32 22.39
N SER A 233 9.56 8.76 22.74
CA SER A 233 10.80 8.00 22.51
C SER A 233 10.73 6.59 23.11
N ALA A 234 10.36 6.48 24.39
CA ALA A 234 10.21 5.20 25.08
C ALA A 234 9.16 4.29 24.42
N ARG A 235 8.07 4.87 23.89
CA ARG A 235 7.05 4.14 23.14
C ARG A 235 7.59 3.61 21.80
N LEU A 236 8.33 4.43 21.05
CA LEU A 236 8.97 4.01 19.80
C LEU A 236 9.95 2.87 20.04
N LEU A 237 10.80 3.00 21.06
CA LEU A 237 11.75 1.96 21.44
C LEU A 237 11.05 0.65 21.81
N LYS A 238 10.00 0.70 22.64
CA LYS A 238 9.22 -0.49 23.00
C LYS A 238 8.63 -1.19 21.76
N LEU A 239 8.10 -0.41 20.82
CA LEU A 239 7.54 -0.95 19.58
C LEU A 239 8.63 -1.54 18.65
N ALA A 240 9.80 -0.91 18.60
CA ALA A 240 10.94 -1.40 17.83
C ALA A 240 11.51 -2.70 18.41
N MET A 241 11.64 -2.80 19.73
CA MET A 241 12.06 -4.03 20.42
C MET A 241 11.09 -5.19 20.18
N ALA A 242 9.79 -4.89 20.10
CA ALA A 242 8.76 -5.86 19.75
C ALA A 242 8.76 -6.24 18.25
N LYS A 243 9.68 -5.69 17.43
CA LYS A 243 9.75 -5.83 15.97
C LYS A 243 8.45 -5.44 15.25
N SER A 244 7.67 -4.55 15.87
CA SER A 244 6.38 -4.10 15.35
C SER A 244 6.50 -2.87 14.45
N ILE A 245 7.61 -2.13 14.56
CA ILE A 245 7.93 -0.99 13.72
C ILE A 245 9.39 -1.03 13.30
N ASP A 246 9.69 -0.31 12.24
CA ASP A 246 11.00 -0.23 11.62
C ASP A 246 11.52 1.20 11.72
N LEU A 247 12.35 1.44 12.74
CA LEU A 247 12.87 2.76 13.07
C LEU A 247 13.70 3.38 11.92
N PRO A 248 14.62 2.65 11.26
CA PRO A 248 15.35 3.17 10.10
C PRO A 248 14.42 3.64 8.97
N LEU A 249 13.36 2.88 8.69
CA LEU A 249 12.38 3.25 7.68
C LEU A 249 11.60 4.52 8.08
N LEU A 250 11.20 4.65 9.34
CA LEU A 250 10.56 5.87 9.86
C LEU A 250 11.47 7.08 9.74
N ALA A 251 12.75 6.94 10.10
CA ALA A 251 13.75 7.98 9.94
C ALA A 251 13.91 8.40 8.47
N PHE A 252 13.97 7.42 7.56
CA PHE A 252 14.06 7.69 6.12
C PHE A 252 12.84 8.45 5.59
N VAL A 253 11.63 8.04 5.95
CA VAL A 253 10.40 8.72 5.50
C VAL A 253 10.34 10.15 6.05
N THR A 254 10.78 10.39 7.28
CA THR A 254 10.85 11.75 7.84
C THR A 254 11.93 12.62 7.21
N ALA A 255 12.97 12.02 6.63
CA ALA A 255 14.04 12.75 5.97
C ALA A 255 13.67 13.10 4.53
N ILE A 256 13.09 12.15 3.78
CA ILE A 256 12.74 12.37 2.37
C ILE A 256 11.59 13.37 2.19
N THR A 257 10.65 13.41 3.14
CA THR A 257 9.47 14.31 3.09
C THR A 257 9.78 15.75 3.50
N LYS A 258 10.99 16.01 4.03
CA LYS A 258 11.48 17.36 4.35
C LYS A 258 12.19 18.04 3.18
N GLN A 259 12.57 17.27 2.15
CA GLN A 259 13.25 17.77 0.96
C GLN A 259 12.26 18.36 -0.03
#